data_AF-A0A945NT30-F1
#
_entry.id   AF-A0A945NT30-F1
#
_cell.length_a   1.000
_cell.length_b   1.000
_cell.length_c   1.000
_cell.angle_alpha   90.00
_cell.angle_beta   90.00
_cell.angle_gamma   90.00
#
_symmetry.space_group_name_H-M   'P 1'
#
loop_
_entity.id
_entity.type
_entity.pdbx_description
1 polymer ?
#
loop_
_entity_poly.entity_id
_entity_poly.type
_entity_poly.pdbx_seq_one_letter_code
_entity_poly.pdbx_strand_id
1 'polypeptide(L)'
;IISCVDEGASFADADAAVHAMGLPMDPFVLVQMVGPAVAQHVAQTLNGHFPDRFHASEKMGKLVAAGLPGIWLWDEAGNKTVDPRVLEIFGDAPSTMSPDQIRDRALTAITQEARIMLDEGVVAEAQDLDLCMILGAGWPFWLGGITPYLDRGGYSDPRFLAQGIASVPA
;
A
#
# COMPACT_ATOMS: atom_id res chain seq x y z
N ILE A 1 2.93 3.98 1.24
CA ILE A 1 4.02 2.99 1.39
C ILE A 1 5.31 3.48 0.73
N ILE A 2 5.36 3.63 -0.61
CA ILE A 2 6.57 4.13 -1.30
C ILE A 2 7.00 5.51 -0.78
N SER A 3 6.06 6.44 -0.57
CA SER A 3 6.35 7.75 0.03
C SER A 3 7.04 7.64 1.40
N CYS A 4 6.62 6.71 2.25
CA CYS A 4 7.27 6.49 3.55
C CYS A 4 8.73 6.03 3.38
N VAL A 5 9.02 5.18 2.39
CA VAL A 5 10.39 4.75 2.09
C VAL A 5 11.23 5.89 1.53
N ASP A 6 10.65 6.74 0.68
CA ASP A 6 11.34 7.95 0.21
C ASP A 6 11.71 8.88 1.37
N GLU A 7 10.85 8.96 2.39
CA GLU A 7 11.01 9.73 3.63
C GLU A 7 11.91 9.07 4.69
N GLY A 8 12.42 7.85 4.45
CA GLY A 8 13.39 7.18 5.32
C GLY A 8 12.91 5.94 6.08
N ALA A 9 11.71 5.44 5.79
CA ALA A 9 11.31 4.11 6.27
C ALA A 9 12.13 3.00 5.60
N SER A 10 12.43 1.94 6.34
CA SER A 10 13.05 0.75 5.74
C SER A 10 12.06 -0.04 4.88
N PHE A 11 12.57 -0.76 3.87
CA PHE A 11 11.75 -1.68 3.07
C PHE A 11 11.13 -2.80 3.93
N ALA A 12 11.84 -3.26 4.97
CA ALA A 12 11.36 -4.29 5.88
C ALA A 12 10.18 -3.79 6.74
N ASP A 13 10.24 -2.56 7.24
CA ASP A 13 9.15 -1.97 8.02
C ASP A 13 7.92 -1.71 7.15
N ALA A 14 8.13 -1.26 5.92
CA ALA A 14 7.08 -1.07 4.94
C ALA A 14 6.38 -2.38 4.56
N ASP A 15 7.13 -3.48 4.43
CA ASP A 15 6.56 -4.81 4.23
C ASP A 15 5.78 -5.27 5.46
N ALA A 16 6.35 -5.13 6.66
CA ALA A 16 5.71 -5.50 7.92
C ALA A 16 4.40 -4.74 8.15
N ALA A 17 4.34 -3.46 7.78
CA ALA A 17 3.14 -2.63 7.86
C ALA A 17 1.96 -3.21 7.08
N VAL A 18 2.23 -3.71 5.87
CA VAL A 18 1.23 -4.31 4.98
C VAL A 18 0.89 -5.73 5.39
N HIS A 19 1.86 -6.51 5.84
CA HIS A 19 1.64 -7.87 6.35
C HIS A 19 0.63 -7.87 7.51
N ALA A 20 0.71 -6.88 8.40
CA ALA A 20 -0.25 -6.70 9.50
C ALA A 20 -1.70 -6.43 9.05
N MET A 21 -1.92 -6.03 7.80
CA MET A 21 -3.27 -5.89 7.20
C MET A 21 -3.85 -7.24 6.76
N GLY A 22 -3.03 -8.31 6.75
CA GLY A 22 -3.42 -9.66 6.32
C GLY A 22 -3.31 -9.92 4.83
N LEU A 23 -2.78 -8.97 4.05
CA LEU A 23 -2.63 -9.10 2.59
C LEU A 23 -1.72 -10.29 2.22
N PRO A 24 -1.98 -10.96 1.08
CA PRO A 24 -1.32 -12.22 0.72
C PRO A 24 0.16 -12.06 0.34
N MET A 25 0.62 -10.83 0.13
CA MET A 25 1.96 -10.54 -0.35
C MET A 25 2.44 -9.18 0.15
N ASP A 26 3.74 -9.12 0.41
CA ASP A 26 4.47 -7.90 0.73
C ASP A 26 4.44 -6.90 -0.44
N PRO A 27 4.29 -5.59 -0.19
CA PRO A 27 4.07 -4.57 -1.22
C PRO A 27 5.22 -4.49 -2.22
N PHE A 28 6.47 -4.66 -1.78
CA PHE A 28 7.61 -4.58 -2.68
C PHE A 28 7.86 -5.86 -3.46
N VAL A 29 7.44 -7.01 -2.92
CA VAL A 29 7.39 -8.26 -3.69
C VAL A 29 6.32 -8.14 -4.79
N LEU A 30 5.16 -7.57 -4.46
CA LEU A 30 4.10 -7.30 -5.45
C LEU A 30 4.59 -6.37 -6.57
N VAL A 31 5.26 -5.26 -6.23
CA VAL A 31 5.84 -4.33 -7.23
C VAL A 31 6.86 -5.04 -8.12
N GLN A 32 7.69 -5.92 -7.55
CA GLN A 32 8.67 -6.70 -8.31
C GLN A 32 8.01 -7.72 -9.26
N MET A 33 6.90 -8.34 -8.86
CA MET A 33 6.16 -9.25 -9.75
C MET A 33 5.40 -8.53 -10.86
N VAL A 34 4.79 -7.38 -10.56
CA VAL A 34 4.11 -6.53 -11.55
C VAL A 34 5.13 -5.92 -12.53
N GLY A 35 6.33 -5.61 -12.02
CA GLY A 35 7.39 -4.93 -12.73
C GLY A 35 7.53 -3.48 -12.26
N PRO A 36 8.71 -3.07 -11.76
CA PRO A 36 8.92 -1.70 -11.26
C PRO A 36 8.61 -0.60 -12.28
N ALA A 37 8.85 -0.86 -13.57
CA ALA A 37 8.53 0.08 -14.65
C ALA A 37 7.02 0.33 -14.78
N VAL A 38 6.20 -0.73 -14.65
CA VAL A 38 4.74 -0.63 -14.69
C VAL A 38 4.22 0.10 -13.47
N ALA A 39 4.72 -0.27 -12.28
CA ALA A 39 4.34 0.40 -11.03
C ALA A 39 4.66 1.91 -11.08
N GLN A 40 5.83 2.28 -11.60
CA GLN A 40 6.21 3.68 -11.76
C GLN A 40 5.34 4.40 -12.78
N HIS A 41 5.02 3.77 -13.91
CA HIS A 41 4.16 4.37 -14.92
C HIS A 41 2.75 4.65 -14.38
N VAL A 42 2.17 3.72 -13.62
CA VAL A 42 0.87 3.90 -12.96
C VAL A 42 0.94 5.05 -11.94
N ALA A 43 1.99 5.09 -11.11
CA ALA A 43 2.17 6.16 -10.13
C ALA A 43 2.30 7.55 -10.80
N GLN A 44 3.06 7.66 -11.88
CA GLN A 44 3.20 8.90 -12.65
C GLN A 44 1.90 9.32 -13.33
N THR A 45 1.15 8.37 -13.86
CA THR A 45 -0.16 8.65 -14.48
C THR A 45 -1.14 9.19 -13.44
N LEU A 46 -1.24 8.52 -12.29
CA LEU A 46 -2.11 8.96 -11.20
C LEU A 46 -1.68 10.32 -10.63
N ASN A 47 -0.38 10.53 -10.41
CA ASN A 47 0.15 11.84 -9.98
C ASN A 47 -0.12 12.94 -11.02
N GLY A 48 -0.03 12.65 -12.32
CA GLY A 48 -0.33 13.62 -13.38
C GLY A 48 -1.79 14.09 -13.38
N HIS A 49 -2.73 13.23 -12.98
CA HIS A 49 -4.15 13.58 -12.85
C HIS A 49 -4.52 14.12 -11.46
N PHE A 50 -3.86 13.64 -10.42
CA PHE A 50 -4.19 13.90 -9.01
C PHE A 50 -2.91 14.16 -8.18
N PRO A 51 -2.20 15.27 -8.46
CA PRO A 51 -0.87 15.51 -7.90
C PRO A 51 -0.88 15.69 -6.38
N ASP A 52 -1.98 16.18 -5.81
CA ASP A 52 -2.12 16.42 -4.38
C ASP A 52 -2.31 15.13 -3.56
N ARG A 53 -2.68 14.02 -4.22
CA ARG A 53 -3.07 12.76 -3.55
C ARG A 53 -2.14 11.60 -3.86
N PHE A 54 -1.56 11.55 -5.07
CA PHE A 54 -0.69 10.45 -5.49
C PHE A 54 0.77 10.88 -5.54
N HIS A 55 1.64 10.12 -4.87
CA HIS A 55 3.08 10.36 -4.85
C HIS A 55 3.78 9.67 -6.02
N ALA A 56 4.60 10.41 -6.77
CA ALA A 56 5.49 9.87 -7.79
C ALA A 56 6.94 9.90 -7.29
N SER A 57 7.51 8.72 -6.99
CA SER A 57 8.86 8.60 -6.45
C SER A 57 9.92 8.80 -7.53
N GLU A 58 10.84 9.74 -7.32
CA GLU A 58 12.03 9.89 -8.16
C GLU A 58 12.99 8.70 -8.00
N LYS A 59 13.09 8.14 -6.78
CA LYS A 59 13.94 6.99 -6.47
C LYS A 59 13.47 5.74 -7.20
N MET A 60 12.15 5.52 -7.29
CA MET A 60 11.59 4.47 -8.16
C MET A 60 11.93 4.69 -9.64
N GLY A 61 11.90 5.95 -10.12
CA GLY A 61 12.34 6.29 -11.47
C GLY A 61 13.80 5.91 -11.74
N LYS A 62 14.70 6.16 -10.77
CA LYS A 62 16.12 5.74 -10.85
C LYS A 62 16.28 4.22 -10.84
N LEU A 63 15.50 3.50 -10.02
CA LEU A 63 15.50 2.04 -10.00
C LEU A 63 15.13 1.45 -11.36
N VAL A 64 14.08 2.01 -11.99
CA VAL A 64 13.65 1.61 -13.34
C VAL A 64 14.71 1.95 -14.39
N ALA A 65 15.30 3.14 -14.33
CA ALA A 65 16.36 3.55 -15.26
C ALA A 65 17.62 2.68 -15.14
N ALA A 66 17.91 2.17 -13.94
CA ALA A 66 19.00 1.23 -13.70
C ALA A 66 18.68 -0.21 -14.14
N GLY A 67 17.45 -0.48 -14.62
CA GLY A 67 17.04 -1.80 -15.09
C GLY A 67 16.95 -2.85 -13.97
N LEU A 68 16.76 -2.41 -12.72
CA LEU A 68 16.67 -3.31 -11.58
C LEU A 68 15.29 -3.99 -11.55
N PRO A 69 15.22 -5.33 -11.43
CA PRO A 69 13.96 -6.06 -11.52
C PRO A 69 13.08 -5.88 -10.28
N GLY A 70 13.64 -5.41 -9.17
CA GLY A 70 12.92 -5.12 -7.95
C GLY A 70 13.86 -4.81 -6.79
N ILE A 71 13.37 -4.98 -5.58
CA ILE A 71 14.05 -4.53 -4.35
C ILE A 71 14.72 -5.69 -3.62
N TRP A 72 14.12 -6.87 -3.68
CA TRP A 72 14.54 -8.03 -2.91
C TRP A 72 15.36 -9.00 -3.77
N LEU A 73 16.42 -9.53 -3.15
CA LEU A 73 17.14 -10.72 -3.59
C LEU A 73 16.81 -11.87 -2.65
N TRP A 74 16.75 -13.08 -3.19
CA TRP A 74 16.55 -14.30 -2.42
C TRP A 74 17.80 -15.16 -2.47
N ASP A 75 18.20 -15.68 -1.32
CA ASP A 75 19.23 -16.72 -1.25
C ASP A 75 18.62 -18.12 -1.53
N GLU A 76 19.47 -19.14 -1.61
CA GLU A 76 19.04 -20.54 -1.82
C GLU A 76 18.15 -21.08 -0.69
N ALA A 77 18.19 -20.45 0.49
CA ALA A 77 17.37 -20.80 1.64
C ALA A 77 16.01 -20.04 1.67
N GLY A 78 15.78 -19.12 0.73
CA GLY A 78 14.58 -18.31 0.63
C GLY A 78 14.57 -17.05 1.51
N ASN A 79 15.70 -16.68 2.14
CA ASN A 79 15.78 -15.44 2.90
C ASN A 79 15.83 -14.24 1.96
N LYS A 80 15.00 -13.23 2.25
CA LYS A 80 14.99 -11.96 1.50
C LYS A 80 16.03 -10.99 2.05
N THR A 81 16.80 -10.38 1.15
CA THR A 81 17.75 -9.30 1.45
C THR A 81 17.58 -8.17 0.43
N VAL A 82 17.83 -6.92 0.82
CA VAL A 82 17.73 -5.79 -0.12
C VAL A 82 18.91 -5.84 -1.11
N ASP A 83 18.64 -5.66 -2.40
CA ASP A 83 19.70 -5.54 -3.40
C ASP A 83 20.62 -4.34 -3.07
N PRO A 84 21.94 -4.51 -2.94
CA PRO A 84 22.86 -3.41 -2.64
C PRO A 84 22.75 -2.23 -3.62
N ARG A 85 22.42 -2.48 -4.89
CA ARG A 85 22.23 -1.43 -5.91
C ARG A 85 20.98 -0.59 -5.63
N VAL A 86 19.99 -1.16 -4.96
CA VAL A 86 18.79 -0.44 -4.51
C VAL A 86 19.15 0.45 -3.32
N LEU A 87 20.02 -0.02 -2.40
CA LEU A 87 20.52 0.81 -1.29
C LEU A 87 21.32 2.01 -1.79
N GLU A 88 22.05 1.90 -2.90
CA GLU A 88 22.73 3.05 -3.53
C GLU A 88 21.76 4.14 -4.00
N ILE A 89 20.52 3.77 -4.36
CA ILE A 89 19.49 4.68 -4.85
C ILE A 89 18.65 5.24 -3.70
N PHE A 90 18.26 4.39 -2.75
CA PHE A 90 17.32 4.73 -1.68
C PHE A 90 17.99 5.20 -0.39
N GLY A 91 19.26 4.83 -0.19
CA GLY A 91 20.03 5.03 1.03
C GLY A 91 19.96 3.82 1.98
N ASP A 92 20.96 3.70 2.85
CA ASP A 92 21.07 2.65 3.88
C ASP A 92 21.08 3.29 5.29
N ALA A 93 20.08 4.14 5.56
CA ALA A 93 19.92 4.80 6.84
C ALA A 93 19.00 3.97 7.77
N PRO A 94 19.20 4.04 9.11
CA PRO A 94 18.24 3.47 10.05
C PRO A 94 16.84 4.01 9.80
N SER A 95 15.84 3.12 9.90
CA SER A 95 14.45 3.48 9.66
C SER A 95 14.00 4.60 10.60
N THR A 96 13.38 5.62 10.02
CA THR A 96 12.83 6.76 10.78
C THR A 96 11.37 6.57 11.16
N MET A 97 10.73 5.49 10.70
CA MET A 97 9.30 5.22 10.88
C MET A 97 9.07 3.79 11.33
N SER A 98 8.10 3.60 12.24
CA SER A 98 7.65 2.26 12.63
C SER A 98 6.69 1.66 11.59
N PRO A 99 6.57 0.31 11.53
CA PRO A 99 5.55 -0.35 10.72
C PRO A 99 4.13 0.16 11.00
N ASP A 100 3.80 0.45 12.25
CA ASP A 100 2.49 0.98 12.63
C ASP A 100 2.24 2.37 12.03
N GLN A 101 3.22 3.28 12.09
CA GLN A 101 3.09 4.61 11.47
C GLN A 101 2.90 4.52 9.95
N ILE A 102 3.60 3.60 9.30
CA ILE A 102 3.47 3.36 7.86
C ILE A 102 2.08 2.80 7.53
N ARG A 103 1.59 1.86 8.34
CA ARG A 103 0.26 1.26 8.22
C ARG A 103 -0.83 2.32 8.37
N ASP A 104 -0.73 3.16 9.39
CA ASP A 104 -1.71 4.21 9.68
C ASP A 104 -1.81 5.20 8.51
N ARG A 105 -0.67 5.62 7.95
CA ARG A 105 -0.64 6.48 6.74
C ARG A 105 -1.29 5.80 5.53
N ALA A 106 -1.01 4.51 5.32
CA ALA A 106 -1.59 3.76 4.21
C ALA A 106 -3.12 3.63 4.35
N LEU A 107 -3.61 3.26 5.54
CA LEU A 107 -5.05 3.11 5.79
C LEU A 107 -5.79 4.45 5.77
N THR A 108 -5.15 5.53 6.22
CA THR A 108 -5.70 6.89 6.10
C THR A 108 -5.85 7.28 4.62
N ALA A 109 -4.81 7.07 3.81
CA ALA A 109 -4.86 7.36 2.37
C ALA A 109 -5.93 6.52 1.66
N ILE A 110 -5.99 5.21 1.94
CA ILE A 110 -7.02 4.32 1.40
C ILE A 110 -8.43 4.79 1.79
N THR A 111 -8.62 5.22 3.05
CA THR A 111 -9.91 5.74 3.52
C THR A 111 -10.34 6.97 2.73
N GLN A 112 -9.40 7.89 2.50
CA GLN A 112 -9.66 9.10 1.71
C GLN A 112 -10.04 8.75 0.27
N GLU A 113 -9.31 7.85 -0.38
CA GLU A 113 -9.63 7.41 -1.75
C GLU A 113 -10.98 6.70 -1.83
N ALA A 114 -11.29 5.80 -0.87
CA ALA A 114 -12.58 5.12 -0.81
C ALA A 114 -13.75 6.11 -0.66
N ARG A 115 -13.57 7.19 0.11
CA ARG A 115 -14.57 8.26 0.23
C ARG A 115 -14.77 9.01 -1.07
N ILE A 116 -13.68 9.45 -1.70
CA ILE A 116 -13.75 10.15 -2.99
C ILE A 116 -14.45 9.29 -4.04
N MET A 117 -14.14 8.00 -4.12
CA MET A 117 -14.79 7.09 -5.07
C MET A 117 -16.30 6.95 -4.84
N LEU A 118 -16.76 6.98 -3.59
CA LEU A 118 -18.19 6.97 -3.26
C LEU A 118 -18.86 8.31 -3.57
N ASP A 119 -18.23 9.42 -3.19
CA ASP A 119 -18.77 10.77 -3.36
C ASP A 119 -18.87 11.17 -4.85
N GLU A 120 -17.92 10.73 -5.67
CA GLU A 120 -17.91 10.92 -7.12
C GLU A 120 -18.79 9.91 -7.87
N GLY A 121 -19.32 8.88 -7.18
CA GLY A 121 -20.15 7.84 -7.78
C GLY A 121 -19.39 6.89 -8.72
N VAL A 122 -18.08 6.71 -8.50
CA VAL A 122 -17.25 5.70 -9.19
C VAL A 122 -17.74 4.29 -8.85
N VAL A 123 -18.19 4.11 -7.61
CA VAL A 123 -18.88 2.93 -7.09
C VAL A 123 -20.26 3.33 -6.57
N ALA A 124 -21.22 2.41 -6.56
CA ALA A 124 -22.57 2.71 -6.08
C ALA A 124 -22.67 2.62 -4.55
N GLU A 125 -21.99 1.63 -3.96
CA GLU A 125 -22.00 1.42 -2.51
C GLU A 125 -20.66 0.91 -1.96
N ALA A 126 -20.47 0.99 -0.64
CA ALA A 126 -19.23 0.58 0.03
C ALA A 126 -18.89 -0.91 -0.22
N GLN A 127 -19.94 -1.73 -0.37
CA GLN A 127 -19.85 -3.16 -0.65
C GLN A 127 -19.27 -3.46 -2.04
N ASP A 128 -19.43 -2.54 -3.00
CA ASP A 128 -18.77 -2.67 -4.31
C ASP A 128 -17.26 -2.56 -4.17
N LEU A 129 -16.77 -1.61 -3.34
CA LEU A 129 -15.33 -1.48 -3.03
C LEU A 129 -14.82 -2.75 -2.36
N ASP A 130 -15.56 -3.27 -1.38
CA ASP A 130 -15.19 -4.49 -0.67
C ASP A 130 -15.08 -5.68 -1.61
N LEU A 131 -16.07 -5.86 -2.49
CA LEU A 131 -16.07 -6.92 -3.49
C LEU A 131 -14.89 -6.79 -4.46
N CYS A 132 -14.65 -5.58 -4.97
CA CYS A 132 -13.51 -5.30 -5.86
C CYS A 132 -12.17 -5.55 -5.18
N MET A 133 -12.02 -5.17 -3.92
CA MET A 133 -10.77 -5.41 -3.18
C MET A 133 -10.54 -6.90 -2.90
N ILE A 134 -11.60 -7.65 -2.55
CA ILE A 134 -11.50 -9.10 -2.33
C ILE A 134 -11.13 -9.83 -3.62
N LEU A 135 -11.83 -9.54 -4.73
CA LEU A 135 -11.65 -10.26 -5.99
C LEU A 135 -10.46 -9.76 -6.83
N GLY A 136 -10.13 -8.47 -6.75
CA GLY A 136 -9.11 -7.83 -7.57
C GLY A 136 -7.76 -7.69 -6.87
N ALA A 137 -7.76 -7.13 -5.65
CA ALA A 137 -6.54 -6.87 -4.89
C ALA A 137 -6.15 -8.01 -3.92
N GLY A 138 -6.95 -9.08 -3.87
CA GLY A 138 -6.72 -10.21 -2.98
C GLY A 138 -6.91 -9.87 -1.51
N TRP A 139 -7.81 -8.93 -1.19
CA TRP A 139 -8.10 -8.56 0.19
C TRP A 139 -8.59 -9.78 0.99
N PRO A 140 -8.16 -9.96 2.25
CA PRO A 140 -8.53 -11.12 3.04
C PRO A 140 -10.04 -11.20 3.30
N PHE A 141 -10.71 -12.16 2.68
CA PHE A 141 -12.16 -12.28 2.75
C PHE A 141 -12.68 -12.46 4.20
N TRP A 142 -11.89 -13.08 5.08
CA TRP A 142 -12.23 -13.26 6.49
C TRP A 142 -12.23 -11.96 7.30
N LEU A 143 -11.68 -10.87 6.76
CA LEU A 143 -11.79 -9.52 7.33
C LEU A 143 -13.05 -8.77 6.85
N GLY A 144 -13.85 -9.38 5.97
CA GLY A 144 -15.15 -8.88 5.50
C GLY A 144 -15.09 -7.86 4.35
N GLY A 145 -13.92 -7.32 4.05
CA GLY A 145 -13.73 -6.23 3.09
C GLY A 145 -12.80 -5.15 3.64
N ILE A 146 -12.52 -4.14 2.83
CA ILE A 146 -11.67 -3.02 3.24
C ILE A 146 -12.47 -2.02 4.09
N THR A 147 -13.72 -1.74 3.76
CA THR A 147 -14.56 -0.78 4.49
C THR A 147 -14.91 -1.28 5.90
N PRO A 148 -15.24 -2.57 6.15
CA PRO A 148 -15.35 -3.11 7.51
C PRO A 148 -14.04 -3.04 8.30
N TYR A 149 -12.89 -3.19 7.63
CA TYR A 149 -11.59 -3.12 8.29
C TYR A 149 -11.27 -1.69 8.74
N LEU A 150 -11.52 -0.71 7.87
CA LEU A 150 -11.33 0.71 8.17
C LEU A 150 -12.25 1.19 9.30
N ASP A 151 -13.53 0.78 9.27
CA ASP A 151 -14.51 1.06 10.32
C ASP A 151 -14.09 0.50 11.68
N ARG A 152 -13.65 -0.76 11.74
CA ARG A 152 -13.18 -1.38 12.99
C ARG A 152 -11.86 -0.79 13.48
N GLY A 153 -10.99 -0.38 12.55
CA GLY A 153 -9.72 0.27 12.85
C GLY A 153 -9.84 1.72 13.29
N GLY A 154 -11.03 2.33 13.20
CA GLY A 154 -11.26 3.73 13.57
C GLY A 154 -10.71 4.72 12.56
N TYR A 155 -10.48 4.30 11.30
CA TYR A 155 -9.97 5.18 10.25
C TYR A 155 -11.07 5.99 9.57
N SER A 156 -12.32 5.55 9.66
CA SER A 156 -13.47 6.18 9.01
C SER A 156 -14.32 6.98 10.00
N ASP A 157 -14.42 8.28 9.77
CA ASP A 157 -15.41 9.17 10.40
C ASP A 157 -16.00 10.15 9.35
N PRO A 158 -17.30 10.06 9.00
CA PRO A 158 -18.27 9.06 9.46
C PRO A 158 -17.86 7.64 9.01
N ARG A 159 -18.51 6.62 9.59
CA ARG A 159 -18.33 5.21 9.19
C ARG A 159 -18.82 4.94 7.78
N PHE A 160 -18.26 3.94 7.09
CA PHE A 160 -18.77 3.50 5.79
C PHE A 160 -20.06 2.69 5.95
N LEU A 161 -20.10 1.84 6.98
CA LEU A 161 -21.19 0.92 7.21
C LEU A 161 -22.07 1.39 8.37
N ALA A 162 -23.35 1.02 8.30
CA ALA A 162 -24.29 1.28 9.38
C ALA A 162 -23.84 0.62 10.70
N GLN A 163 -24.15 1.27 11.82
CA GLN A 163 -23.88 0.70 13.14
C GLN A 163 -24.54 -0.68 13.28
N GLY A 164 -23.79 -1.65 13.81
CA GLY A 164 -24.20 -3.05 13.91
C GLY A 164 -23.69 -3.94 12.77
N ILE A 165 -23.29 -3.36 11.63
CA ILE A 165 -22.60 -4.10 10.56
C ILE A 165 -21.10 -4.04 10.84
N ALA A 166 -20.47 -5.22 10.94
CA ALA A 166 -19.05 -5.42 11.20
C ALA A 166 -18.47 -4.53 12.32
N SER A 167 -19.28 -4.22 13.34
CA SER A 167 -18.84 -3.39 14.47
C SER A 167 -18.04 -4.24 15.46
N VAL A 168 -17.01 -3.65 16.09
CA VAL A 168 -16.37 -4.31 17.24
C VAL A 168 -17.39 -4.45 18.38
N PRO A 169 -17.39 -5.55 19.14
CA PRO A 169 -18.21 -5.66 20.34
C PRO A 169 -17.93 -4.49 21.28
N ALA A 170 -19.00 -3.95 21.88
CA ALA A 170 -18.91 -2.89 22.89
C ALA A 170 -18.24 -3.36 24.19
#